data_AF-A0A8J7ZGG1-F1
#
_entry.id   AF-A0A8J7ZGG1-F1
#
_cell.length_a   1.000
_cell.length_b   1.000
_cell.length_c   1.000
_cell.angle_alpha   90.00
_cell.angle_beta   90.00
_cell.angle_gamma   90.00
#
_symmetry.space_group_name_H-M   'P 1'
#
loop_
_entity.id
_entity.type
_entity.pdbx_description
1 polymer ?
#
loop_
_entity_poly.entity_id
_entity_poly.type
_entity_poly.pdbx_seq_one_letter_code
_entity_poly.pdbx_strand_id
1 'polypeptide(L)'
;MSKVSIGLRGWRFDEDEVFTDDGDVRPFDEMREDTRRRLVRVGVIYGSPCDACWLIHGDDDLEACNESTVVYGEPLAEVTVCDEHEADFLYWFREDDGIEHAETDRFEDAFHEWFAAGNRAPEGYGGVEYVETDPRSLPETEMPDPDDYDELGTREVVEQRIDLRTGEIDDAPDPREDAGEDDDDEDDLDLDDADVDLDADYPS
;
A
#
# COMPACT_ATOMS: atom_id res chain seq x y z
N MET A 1 3.00 -12.92 25.78
CA MET A 1 2.11 -12.27 24.79
C MET A 1 1.95 -10.79 25.11
N SER A 2 3.09 -10.11 25.12
CA SER A 2 3.17 -8.67 24.91
C SER A 2 2.67 -8.36 23.50
N LYS A 3 1.99 -7.22 23.37
CA LYS A 3 1.54 -6.70 22.08
C LYS A 3 2.45 -5.54 21.70
N VAL A 4 2.96 -5.58 20.47
CA VAL A 4 3.85 -4.57 19.92
C VAL A 4 3.23 -3.94 18.68
N SER A 5 3.62 -2.71 18.40
CA SER A 5 3.36 -2.03 17.12
C SER A 5 4.69 -1.89 16.40
N ILE A 6 4.69 -2.03 15.08
CA ILE A 6 5.89 -2.06 14.24
C ILE A 6 5.73 -0.98 13.18
N GLY A 7 6.66 -0.03 13.11
CA GLY A 7 6.63 1.11 12.19
C GLY A 7 5.56 2.14 12.52
N LEU A 8 4.29 1.75 12.47
CA LEU A 8 3.12 2.58 12.73
C LEU A 8 2.39 2.10 13.99
N ARG A 9 1.84 3.03 14.76
CA ARG A 9 0.97 2.73 15.91
C ARG A 9 -0.40 2.25 15.39
N GLY A 10 -1.14 1.49 16.18
CA GLY A 10 -2.51 1.09 15.85
C GLY A 10 -2.66 -0.42 15.64
N TRP A 11 -2.03 -0.98 14.60
CA TRP A 11 -1.94 -2.43 14.45
C TRP A 11 -1.08 -3.05 15.56
N ARG A 12 -1.58 -4.16 16.11
CA ARG A 12 -0.96 -4.84 17.26
C ARG A 12 -0.63 -6.28 16.92
N PHE A 13 0.66 -6.58 17.01
CA PHE A 13 1.23 -7.89 16.75
C PHE A 13 1.52 -8.61 18.06
N ASP A 14 1.38 -9.94 18.07
CA ASP A 14 1.91 -10.77 19.14
C ASP A 14 3.43 -10.83 19.00
N GLU A 15 4.17 -10.34 20.00
CA GLU A 15 5.65 -10.29 19.95
C GLU A 15 6.25 -11.67 19.72
N ASP A 16 5.72 -12.69 20.43
CA ASP A 16 6.16 -14.09 20.34
C ASP A 16 5.88 -14.72 18.96
N GLU A 17 4.98 -14.13 18.16
CA GLU A 17 4.64 -14.58 16.81
C GLU A 17 5.48 -13.89 15.73
N VAL A 18 5.94 -12.66 15.98
CA VAL A 18 6.75 -11.92 15.01
C VAL A 18 8.23 -12.13 15.24
N PHE A 19 8.66 -12.22 16.50
CA PHE A 19 10.07 -12.32 16.86
C PHE A 19 10.43 -13.70 17.42
N THR A 20 11.66 -14.12 17.16
CA THR A 20 12.29 -15.26 17.82
C THR A 20 12.71 -14.88 19.23
N ASP A 21 13.08 -15.87 20.06
CA ASP A 21 13.59 -15.61 21.42
C ASP A 21 14.90 -14.79 21.41
N ASP A 22 15.63 -14.79 20.30
CA ASP A 22 16.87 -14.02 20.09
C ASP A 22 16.61 -12.57 19.62
N GLY A 23 15.34 -12.22 19.33
CA GLY A 23 14.93 -10.89 18.89
C GLY A 23 14.94 -10.67 17.37
N ASP A 24 15.25 -11.70 16.59
CA ASP A 24 15.17 -11.67 15.13
C ASP A 24 13.74 -11.84 14.64
N VAL A 25 13.41 -11.30 13.47
CA VAL A 25 12.10 -11.54 12.84
C VAL A 25 12.01 -13.00 12.39
N ARG A 26 10.87 -13.63 12.70
CA ARG A 26 10.60 -15.01 12.29
C ARG A 26 10.43 -15.13 10.77
N PRO A 27 10.64 -16.32 10.19
CA PRO A 27 10.24 -16.59 8.82
C PRO A 27 8.74 -16.37 8.59
N PHE A 28 8.38 -15.80 7.44
CA PHE A 28 7.00 -15.45 7.10
C PHE A 28 6.06 -16.67 6.95
N ASP A 29 6.58 -17.87 6.70
CA ASP A 29 5.82 -19.12 6.63
C ASP A 29 5.45 -19.68 8.02
N GLU A 30 6.13 -19.23 9.08
CA GLU A 30 5.83 -19.61 10.46
C GLU A 30 4.77 -18.72 11.12
N MET A 31 4.44 -17.58 10.50
CA MET A 31 3.48 -16.61 11.00
C MET A 31 2.05 -16.94 10.57
N ARG A 32 1.05 -16.46 11.33
CA ARG A 32 -0.33 -16.52 10.83
C ARG A 32 -0.47 -15.62 9.60
N GLU A 33 -1.31 -16.05 8.65
CA GLU A 33 -1.55 -15.34 7.39
C GLU A 33 -1.87 -13.86 7.59
N ASP A 34 -2.74 -13.56 8.57
CA ASP A 34 -3.17 -12.21 8.94
C ASP A 34 -2.02 -11.34 9.50
N THR A 35 -1.15 -11.92 10.32
CA THR A 35 0.06 -11.27 10.85
C THR A 35 1.02 -10.93 9.72
N ARG A 36 1.31 -11.90 8.85
CA ARG A 36 2.16 -11.72 7.66
C ARG A 36 1.60 -10.62 6.75
N ARG A 37 0.30 -10.68 6.43
CA ARG A 37 -0.35 -9.70 5.55
C ARG A 37 -0.21 -8.29 6.11
N ARG A 38 -0.41 -8.09 7.42
CA ARG A 38 -0.21 -6.80 8.08
C ARG A 38 1.25 -6.36 8.10
N LEU A 39 2.21 -7.25 8.34
CA LEU A 39 3.65 -6.91 8.32
C LEU A 39 4.10 -6.44 6.95
N VAL A 40 3.75 -7.17 5.90
CA VAL A 40 4.05 -6.79 4.52
C VAL A 40 3.40 -5.45 4.19
N ARG A 41 2.14 -5.27 4.58
CA ARG A 41 1.45 -4.00 4.35
C ARG A 41 2.11 -2.85 5.09
N VAL A 42 2.52 -3.02 6.34
CA VAL A 42 3.29 -2.01 7.11
C VAL A 42 4.54 -1.60 6.35
N GLY A 43 5.30 -2.54 5.78
CA GLY A 43 6.49 -2.20 4.98
C GLY A 43 6.19 -1.29 3.79
N VAL A 44 4.99 -1.39 3.21
CA VAL A 44 4.56 -0.54 2.08
C VAL A 44 4.11 0.85 2.53
N ILE A 45 3.38 0.95 3.65
CA ILE A 45 2.83 2.22 4.15
C ILE A 45 3.76 2.94 5.12
N TYR A 46 4.86 2.31 5.54
CA TYR A 46 5.82 2.94 6.43
C TYR A 46 6.52 4.11 5.73
N GLY A 47 6.50 5.29 6.36
CA GLY A 47 7.01 6.52 5.78
C GLY A 47 6.10 7.14 4.70
N SER A 48 4.88 6.61 4.50
CA SER A 48 3.90 7.25 3.62
C SER A 48 3.43 8.59 4.21
N PRO A 49 3.01 9.54 3.36
CA PRO A 49 2.36 10.75 3.85
C PRO A 49 1.04 10.40 4.55
N CYS A 50 0.68 11.22 5.53
CA CYS A 50 -0.65 11.18 6.14
C CYS A 50 -1.75 11.43 5.10
N ASP A 51 -2.78 10.59 5.10
CA ASP A 51 -3.91 10.68 4.17
C ASP A 51 -4.58 12.06 4.22
N ALA A 52 -4.80 12.59 5.43
CA ALA A 52 -5.37 13.91 5.64
C ALA A 52 -4.46 15.05 5.12
N CYS A 53 -3.14 14.94 5.33
CA CYS A 53 -2.19 15.88 4.74
C CYS A 53 -2.23 15.82 3.21
N TRP A 54 -2.22 14.61 2.64
CA TRP A 54 -2.30 14.42 1.20
C TRP A 54 -3.60 14.98 0.62
N LEU A 55 -4.74 14.85 1.31
CA LEU A 55 -6.00 15.48 0.91
C LEU A 55 -5.98 17.02 0.96
N ILE A 56 -5.09 17.62 1.76
CA ILE A 56 -4.93 19.09 1.84
C ILE A 56 -3.98 19.59 0.75
N HIS A 57 -2.83 18.94 0.60
CA HIS A 57 -1.71 19.40 -0.22
C HIS A 57 -1.72 18.83 -1.65
N GLY A 58 -2.33 17.66 -1.83
CA GLY A 58 -2.30 16.91 -3.08
C GLY A 58 -0.92 16.37 -3.42
N ASP A 59 -0.80 15.75 -4.61
CA ASP A 59 0.45 15.17 -5.10
C ASP A 59 1.53 16.23 -5.44
N ASP A 60 1.13 17.48 -5.61
CA ASP A 60 2.02 18.57 -6.00
C ASP A 60 2.91 19.09 -4.84
N ASP A 61 2.56 18.81 -3.59
CA ASP A 61 3.22 19.37 -2.39
C ASP A 61 3.40 18.32 -1.28
N LEU A 62 3.94 17.14 -1.63
CA LEU A 62 4.19 16.06 -0.68
C LEU A 62 5.20 16.42 0.41
N GLU A 63 6.11 17.37 0.17
CA GLU A 63 7.09 17.83 1.16
C GLU A 63 6.44 18.59 2.33
N ALA A 64 5.22 19.11 2.14
CA ALA A 64 4.43 19.72 3.20
C ALA A 64 3.62 18.71 4.02
N CYS A 65 3.50 17.47 3.53
CA CYS A 65 2.79 16.41 4.25
C CYS A 65 3.65 15.87 5.40
N ASN A 66 3.02 15.72 6.57
CA ASN A 66 3.64 14.96 7.65
C ASN A 66 3.60 13.45 7.33
N GLU A 67 4.63 12.72 7.76
CA GLU A 67 4.64 11.26 7.70
C GLU A 67 3.55 10.67 8.60
N SER A 68 2.96 9.56 8.16
CA SER A 68 1.99 8.79 8.94
C SER A 68 2.67 8.17 10.17
N THR A 69 1.99 8.27 11.32
CA THR A 69 2.46 7.70 12.60
C THR A 69 1.52 6.63 13.14
N VAL A 70 0.27 6.61 12.68
CA VAL A 70 -0.78 5.71 13.14
C VAL A 70 -1.54 5.13 11.94
N VAL A 71 -1.90 3.84 12.03
CA VAL A 71 -2.72 3.12 11.06
C VAL A 71 -3.98 2.55 11.72
N TYR A 72 -5.12 2.68 11.05
CA TYR A 72 -6.40 2.10 11.46
C TYR A 72 -7.07 1.37 10.31
N GLY A 73 -7.93 0.40 10.62
CA GLY A 73 -8.65 -0.39 9.61
C GLY A 73 -7.96 -1.72 9.29
N GLU A 74 -8.36 -2.33 8.18
CA GLU A 74 -7.82 -3.60 7.69
C GLU A 74 -6.87 -3.38 6.52
N PRO A 75 -5.93 -4.31 6.24
CA PRO A 75 -5.03 -4.18 5.10
C PRO A 75 -5.78 -4.05 3.77
N LEU A 76 -5.39 -3.03 2.98
CA LEU A 76 -6.01 -2.54 1.74
C LEU A 76 -7.29 -1.71 1.93
N ALA A 77 -7.67 -1.43 3.16
CA ALA A 77 -8.76 -0.53 3.53
C ALA A 77 -8.37 0.19 4.83
N GLU A 78 -7.12 0.65 4.90
CA GLU A 78 -6.57 1.32 6.07
C GLU A 78 -6.49 2.82 5.88
N VAL A 79 -6.62 3.54 7.00
CA VAL A 79 -6.39 4.98 7.06
C VAL A 79 -5.09 5.22 7.80
N THR A 80 -4.19 5.99 7.18
CA THR A 80 -2.91 6.38 7.79
C THR A 80 -2.89 7.86 8.12
N VAL A 81 -2.62 8.18 9.39
CA VAL A 81 -2.66 9.56 9.89
C VAL A 81 -1.43 9.90 10.72
N CYS A 82 -1.02 11.17 10.65
CA CYS A 82 -0.05 11.74 11.57
C CYS A 82 -0.72 12.15 12.89
N ASP A 83 0.09 12.44 13.90
CA ASP A 83 -0.39 12.83 15.25
C ASP A 83 -1.30 14.08 15.23
N GLU A 84 -1.14 14.97 14.25
CA GLU A 84 -1.97 16.17 14.10
C GLU A 84 -3.39 15.85 13.63
N HIS A 85 -3.53 14.92 12.68
CA HIS A 85 -4.81 14.54 12.08
C HIS A 85 -5.48 13.34 12.76
N GLU A 86 -4.82 12.71 13.74
CA GLU A 86 -5.41 11.60 14.50
C GLU A 86 -6.70 12.02 15.22
N ALA A 87 -6.75 13.25 15.76
CA ALA A 87 -7.95 13.75 16.43
C ALA A 87 -9.16 13.85 15.48
N ASP A 88 -8.94 14.28 14.24
CA ASP A 88 -9.98 14.35 13.20
C ASP A 88 -10.51 12.96 12.86
N PHE A 89 -9.59 12.01 12.64
CA PHE A 89 -9.94 10.62 12.40
C PHE A 89 -10.73 10.00 13.57
N LEU A 90 -10.27 10.19 14.80
CA LEU A 90 -10.94 9.62 15.98
C LEU A 90 -12.33 10.22 16.20
N TYR A 91 -12.51 11.50 15.91
CA TYR A 91 -13.82 12.14 15.98
C TYR A 91 -14.77 11.52 14.93
N TRP A 92 -14.32 11.45 13.67
CA TRP A 92 -15.10 10.80 12.60
C TRP A 92 -15.48 9.36 12.97
N PHE A 93 -14.50 8.60 13.46
CA PHE A 93 -14.72 7.20 13.81
C PHE A 93 -15.71 7.05 14.97
N ARG A 94 -15.58 7.83 16.04
CA ARG A 94 -16.34 7.61 17.29
C ARG A 94 -17.68 8.32 17.34
N GLU A 95 -17.76 9.53 16.79
CA GLU A 95 -18.88 10.45 17.01
C GLU A 95 -19.76 10.65 15.77
N ASP A 96 -19.25 10.30 14.59
CA ASP A 96 -19.95 10.44 13.31
C ASP A 96 -20.18 9.05 12.68
N ASP A 97 -20.02 8.91 11.36
CA ASP A 97 -20.38 7.69 10.62
C ASP A 97 -19.28 6.61 10.60
N GLY A 98 -18.08 6.90 11.10
CA GLY A 98 -16.92 6.04 10.83
C GLY A 98 -16.98 4.62 11.43
N ILE A 99 -17.72 4.42 12.52
CA ILE A 99 -17.99 3.07 13.05
C ILE A 99 -18.78 2.20 12.07
N GLU A 100 -19.70 2.77 11.27
CA GLU A 100 -20.53 2.00 10.33
C GLU A 100 -19.71 1.42 9.17
N HIS A 101 -18.53 2.00 8.91
CA HIS A 101 -17.60 1.58 7.89
C HIS A 101 -16.49 0.65 8.40
N ALA A 102 -16.44 0.38 9.71
CA ALA A 102 -15.43 -0.52 10.28
C ALA A 102 -15.51 -1.92 9.64
N GLU A 103 -14.36 -2.51 9.35
CA GLU A 103 -14.26 -3.84 8.71
C GLU A 103 -14.91 -3.90 7.31
N THR A 104 -14.97 -2.77 6.61
CA THR A 104 -15.44 -2.70 5.22
C THR A 104 -14.35 -2.19 4.29
N ASP A 105 -14.39 -2.61 3.03
CA ASP A 105 -13.50 -2.10 1.98
C ASP A 105 -13.72 -0.59 1.69
N ARG A 106 -14.76 0.02 2.27
CA ARG A 106 -15.08 1.45 2.16
C ARG A 106 -14.49 2.28 3.28
N PHE A 107 -13.79 1.67 4.24
CA PHE A 107 -13.32 2.36 5.44
C PHE A 107 -12.45 3.57 5.12
N GLU A 108 -11.46 3.36 4.25
CA GLU A 108 -10.53 4.40 3.78
C GLU A 108 -11.28 5.50 3.01
N ASP A 109 -12.00 5.11 1.95
CA ASP A 109 -12.79 6.02 1.12
C ASP A 109 -13.75 6.89 1.94
N ALA A 110 -14.44 6.29 2.91
CA ALA A 110 -15.41 7.00 3.73
C ALA A 110 -14.75 8.08 4.61
N PHE A 111 -13.57 7.81 5.15
CA PHE A 111 -12.80 8.83 5.87
C PHE A 111 -12.32 9.93 4.91
N HIS A 112 -11.80 9.55 3.74
CA HIS A 112 -11.31 10.51 2.75
C HIS A 112 -12.42 11.44 2.26
N GLU A 113 -13.59 10.88 1.92
CA GLU A 113 -14.77 11.65 1.52
C GLU A 113 -15.24 12.59 2.64
N TRP A 114 -15.29 12.10 3.87
CA TRP A 114 -15.68 12.89 5.03
C TRP A 114 -14.71 14.06 5.27
N PHE A 115 -13.41 13.82 5.19
CA PHE A 115 -12.38 14.82 5.42
C PHE A 115 -12.31 15.84 4.27
N ALA A 116 -12.43 15.38 3.01
CA ALA A 116 -12.47 16.23 1.82
C ALA A 116 -13.70 17.13 1.78
N ALA A 117 -14.82 16.73 2.40
CA ALA A 117 -15.98 17.59 2.60
C ALA A 117 -15.75 18.75 3.60
N GLY A 118 -14.55 18.83 4.20
CA GLY A 118 -14.16 19.90 5.13
C GLY A 118 -14.58 19.64 6.57
N ASN A 119 -15.03 18.42 6.90
CA ASN A 119 -15.33 18.05 8.28
C ASN A 119 -14.03 17.89 9.08
N ARG A 120 -14.04 18.37 10.32
CA ARG A 120 -12.91 18.31 11.26
C ARG A 120 -13.44 18.04 12.66
N ALA A 121 -12.59 17.51 13.52
CA ALA A 121 -12.90 17.43 14.93
C ALA A 121 -13.11 18.83 15.53
N PRO A 122 -13.97 18.97 16.54
CA PRO A 122 -14.08 20.19 17.33
C PRO A 122 -12.72 20.56 17.96
N GLU A 123 -12.46 21.85 18.08
CA GLU A 123 -11.23 22.35 18.70
C GLU A 123 -11.05 21.76 20.11
N GLY A 124 -9.90 21.13 20.36
CA GLY A 124 -9.59 20.48 21.63
C GLY A 124 -10.10 19.04 21.78
N TYR A 125 -10.62 18.42 20.71
CA TYR A 125 -10.87 16.97 20.71
C TYR A 125 -9.53 16.23 20.85
N GLY A 126 -9.42 15.39 21.88
CA GLY A 126 -8.16 14.75 22.23
C GLY A 126 -7.88 13.52 21.38
N GLY A 127 -6.63 13.42 20.90
CA GLY A 127 -6.05 12.18 20.39
C GLY A 127 -5.91 11.09 21.46
N VAL A 128 -5.46 9.90 21.08
CA VAL A 128 -5.11 8.86 22.05
C VAL A 128 -3.71 9.14 22.60
N GLU A 129 -3.54 9.17 23.92
CA GLU A 129 -2.20 9.22 24.51
C GLU A 129 -1.57 7.82 24.40
N TYR A 130 -0.53 7.71 23.57
CA TYR A 130 0.25 6.48 23.42
C TYR A 130 1.42 6.50 24.41
N VAL A 131 1.67 5.35 25.03
CA VAL A 131 2.95 5.13 25.72
C VAL A 131 3.99 4.84 24.63
N GLU A 132 4.85 5.81 24.35
CA GLU A 132 5.89 5.68 23.33
C GLU A 132 7.04 4.82 23.84
N THR A 133 7.41 3.80 23.06
CA THR A 133 8.72 3.15 23.13
C THR A 133 9.50 3.62 21.90
N ASP A 134 10.71 4.15 22.10
CA ASP A 134 11.50 4.79 21.05
C ASP A 134 11.67 3.88 19.80
N PRO A 135 11.21 4.31 18.60
CA PRO A 135 11.26 3.48 17.39
C PRO A 135 12.68 3.16 16.91
N ARG A 136 13.72 3.89 17.34
CA ARG A 136 15.14 3.54 17.09
C ARG A 136 15.66 2.43 18.00
N SER A 137 14.83 1.96 18.94
CA SER A 137 15.13 0.79 19.78
C SER A 137 14.54 -0.50 19.21
N LEU A 138 13.81 -0.42 18.09
CA LEU A 138 13.39 -1.60 17.35
C LEU A 138 14.61 -2.19 16.61
N PRO A 139 14.74 -3.53 16.52
CA PRO A 139 15.75 -4.13 15.65
C PRO A 139 15.55 -3.62 14.22
N GLU A 140 16.65 -3.33 13.52
CA GLU A 140 16.61 -3.00 12.09
C GLU A 140 16.11 -4.23 11.33
N THR A 141 14.82 -4.26 11.01
CA THR A 141 14.25 -5.32 10.18
C THR A 141 14.67 -5.09 8.74
N GLU A 142 15.27 -6.08 8.09
CA GLU A 142 15.48 -6.06 6.65
C GLU A 142 14.11 -5.93 5.99
N MET A 143 13.89 -4.85 5.24
CA MET A 143 12.68 -4.68 4.44
C MET A 143 12.53 -5.90 3.53
N PRO A 144 11.33 -6.49 3.41
CA PRO A 144 11.12 -7.62 2.50
C PRO A 144 11.59 -7.24 1.10
N ASP A 145 12.24 -8.20 0.44
CA ASP A 145 12.76 -8.00 -0.92
C ASP A 145 11.56 -7.83 -1.87
N PRO A 146 11.65 -7.00 -2.92
CA PRO A 146 10.63 -6.93 -3.96
C PRO A 146 10.12 -8.31 -4.46
N ASP A 147 11.00 -9.31 -4.49
CA ASP A 147 10.65 -10.69 -4.88
C ASP A 147 9.74 -11.42 -3.84
N ASP A 148 9.75 -11.01 -2.56
CA ASP A 148 8.87 -11.57 -1.51
C ASP A 148 7.39 -11.18 -1.71
N TYR A 149 7.13 -10.11 -2.47
CA TYR A 149 5.78 -9.68 -2.82
C TYR A 149 5.14 -10.58 -3.89
N ASP A 150 5.94 -11.17 -4.78
CA ASP A 150 5.48 -12.08 -5.83
C ASP A 150 4.97 -13.42 -5.27
N GLU A 151 5.56 -13.91 -4.18
CA GLU A 151 5.14 -15.16 -3.52
C GLU A 151 3.71 -15.06 -2.96
N LEU A 152 3.29 -13.85 -2.55
CA LEU A 152 1.93 -13.57 -2.06
C LEU A 152 0.90 -13.36 -3.18
N GLY A 153 1.35 -13.21 -4.43
CA GLY A 153 0.53 -13.11 -5.65
C GLY A 153 0.12 -14.47 -6.25
N THR A 154 0.54 -15.60 -5.67
CA THR A 154 0.30 -16.95 -6.22
C THR A 154 -1.11 -17.51 -5.96
N ARG A 155 -2.13 -16.66 -5.92
CA ARG A 155 -3.46 -17.10 -6.37
C ARG A 155 -3.51 -16.78 -7.86
N GLU A 156 -3.18 -17.78 -8.71
CA GLU A 156 -3.26 -17.76 -10.18
C GLU A 156 -3.96 -16.51 -10.71
N VAL A 157 -3.18 -15.44 -10.91
CA VAL A 157 -3.69 -14.27 -11.62
C VAL A 157 -3.61 -14.68 -13.07
N VAL A 158 -4.67 -15.28 -13.59
CA VAL A 158 -4.80 -15.55 -15.01
C VAL A 158 -4.84 -14.18 -15.67
N GLU A 159 -3.72 -13.76 -16.27
CA GLU A 159 -3.63 -12.53 -17.04
C GLU A 159 -4.58 -12.68 -18.24
N GLN A 160 -5.78 -12.13 -18.11
CA GLN A 160 -6.80 -12.16 -19.15
C GLN A 160 -6.54 -10.99 -20.10
N ARG A 161 -6.23 -11.31 -21.36
CA ARG A 161 -6.10 -10.29 -22.40
C ARG A 161 -7.48 -10.01 -22.97
N ILE A 162 -7.89 -8.73 -22.94
CA ILE A 162 -9.16 -8.28 -23.52
C ILE A 162 -8.85 -7.61 -24.87
N ASP A 163 -9.34 -8.19 -25.97
CA ASP A 163 -9.29 -7.51 -27.28
C ASP A 163 -10.32 -6.37 -27.29
N LEU A 164 -9.86 -5.12 -27.27
CA LEU A 164 -10.70 -3.93 -27.18
C LEU A 164 -11.61 -3.71 -28.42
N ARG A 165 -11.39 -4.44 -29.52
CA ARG A 165 -12.17 -4.30 -30.76
C ARG A 165 -13.34 -5.29 -30.81
N THR A 166 -13.18 -6.47 -30.24
CA THR A 166 -14.16 -7.57 -30.28
C THR A 166 -14.77 -7.88 -28.92
N GLY A 167 -14.12 -7.47 -27.82
CA GLY A 167 -14.57 -7.71 -26.44
C GLY A 167 -14.41 -9.17 -25.99
N GLU A 168 -13.63 -9.97 -26.71
CA GLU A 168 -13.30 -11.35 -26.33
C GLU A 168 -12.18 -11.35 -25.28
N ILE A 169 -12.25 -12.33 -24.37
CA ILE A 169 -11.29 -12.54 -23.30
C ILE A 169 -10.59 -13.87 -23.57
N ASP A 170 -9.29 -13.80 -23.84
CA ASP A 170 -8.43 -14.96 -24.02
C ASP A 170 -7.48 -15.11 -22.84
N ASP A 171 -7.23 -16.36 -22.43
CA ASP A 171 -6.18 -16.69 -21.47
C ASP A 171 -4.81 -16.39 -22.09
N ALA A 172 -3.98 -15.59 -21.42
CA ALA A 172 -2.62 -15.37 -21.89
C ALA A 172 -1.82 -16.69 -21.83
N PRO A 173 -1.02 -17.02 -22.87
CA PRO A 173 -0.17 -18.20 -22.85
C PRO A 173 0.88 -18.10 -21.74
N ASP A 174 1.14 -19.22 -21.05
CA ASP A 174 2.12 -19.32 -19.97
C ASP A 174 3.53 -19.00 -20.52
N PRO A 175 4.22 -17.96 -20.02
CA PRO A 175 5.55 -17.60 -20.49
C PRO A 175 6.63 -18.69 -20.21
N ARG A 176 6.31 -19.74 -19.47
CA ARG A 176 7.19 -20.89 -19.20
C ARG A 176 7.11 -21.99 -20.25
N GLU A 177 6.14 -21.96 -21.17
CA GLU A 177 5.98 -22.99 -22.20
C GLU A 177 6.71 -22.67 -23.53
N ASP A 178 7.26 -21.45 -23.70
CA ASP A 178 7.97 -21.03 -24.92
C ASP A 178 9.47 -20.81 -24.67
N ALA A 179 10.13 -21.86 -24.19
CA ALA A 179 11.59 -22.00 -24.23
C ALA A 179 11.95 -23.14 -25.20
N GLY A 180 11.56 -22.97 -26.47
CA GLY A 180 11.90 -23.86 -27.57
C GLY A 180 12.97 -23.23 -28.46
N GLU A 181 14.19 -23.74 -28.36
CA GLU A 181 15.29 -23.71 -29.34
C GLU A 181 15.62 -22.37 -30.03
N ASP A 182 16.71 -21.74 -29.57
CA ASP A 182 17.54 -20.83 -30.36
C ASP A 182 17.90 -21.47 -31.72
N ASP A 183 17.39 -20.92 -32.81
CA ASP A 183 17.98 -21.04 -34.15
C ASP A 183 18.28 -19.62 -34.64
N ASP A 184 19.57 -19.39 -34.88
CA ASP A 184 20.16 -18.17 -35.42
C ASP A 184 19.50 -17.75 -36.75
N ASP A 185 18.89 -16.57 -36.81
CA ASP A 185 18.75 -15.81 -38.05
C ASP A 185 19.01 -14.33 -37.76
N GLU A 186 20.26 -13.92 -37.98
CA GLU A 186 20.67 -12.53 -38.16
C GLU A 186 20.08 -12.01 -39.48
N ASP A 187 18.85 -11.48 -39.45
CA ASP A 187 18.32 -10.69 -40.56
C ASP A 187 18.44 -9.18 -40.26
N ASP A 188 19.30 -8.55 -41.06
CA ASP A 188 19.56 -7.12 -41.23
C ASP A 188 18.30 -6.25 -41.04
N LEU A 189 18.26 -5.45 -39.97
CA LEU A 189 17.35 -4.31 -39.87
C LEU A 189 17.93 -3.15 -40.69
N ASP A 190 17.69 -3.14 -42.00
CA ASP A 190 17.92 -1.98 -42.87
C ASP A 190 16.99 -0.84 -42.42
N LEU A 191 17.53 0.08 -41.60
CA LEU A 191 16.86 1.27 -41.05
C LEU A 191 16.88 2.47 -42.01
N ASP A 192 16.88 2.24 -43.33
CA ASP A 192 17.14 3.31 -44.31
C ASP A 192 15.95 3.69 -45.22
N ASP A 193 14.76 3.07 -45.09
CA ASP A 193 13.60 3.36 -45.96
C ASP A 193 12.25 3.50 -45.21
N ALA A 194 12.26 4.04 -43.99
CA ALA A 194 11.04 4.57 -43.39
C ALA A 194 10.98 6.09 -43.65
N ASP A 195 10.30 6.49 -44.73
CA ASP A 195 9.84 7.86 -44.95
C ASP A 195 8.85 8.24 -43.81
N VAL A 196 9.41 8.68 -42.68
CA VAL A 196 8.66 9.28 -41.58
C VAL A 196 8.31 10.71 -42.00
N ASP A 197 7.11 10.89 -42.56
CA ASP A 197 6.56 12.20 -42.89
C ASP A 197 6.17 12.92 -41.58
N LEU A 198 7.07 13.80 -41.11
CA LEU A 198 6.93 14.59 -39.88
C LEU A 198 6.20 15.93 -40.11
N ASP A 199 5.64 16.19 -41.29
CA ASP A 199 4.94 17.45 -41.61
C ASP A 199 3.44 17.42 -41.26
N ALA A 200 3.09 16.93 -40.07
CA ALA A 200 1.75 17.07 -39.52
C ALA A 200 1.56 18.47 -38.88
N ASP A 201 1.02 19.40 -39.65
CA ASP A 201 0.64 20.75 -39.20
C ASP A 201 -0.56 20.66 -38.24
N TYR A 202 -0.32 20.91 -36.94
CA TYR A 202 -1.37 20.97 -35.92
C TYR A 202 -2.09 22.32 -35.98
N PRO A 203 -3.43 22.36 -36.14
CA PRO A 203 -4.17 23.61 -36.06
C PRO A 203 -4.17 24.16 -34.64
N SER A 204 -3.73 25.42 -34.50
CA SER A 204 -3.74 26.22 -33.27
C SER A 204 -5.13 26.68 -32.84
#